data_AF-A0A953YKD9-F1
#
_entry.id   AF-A0A953YKD9-F1
#
_cell.length_a   1.000
_cell.length_b   1.000
_cell.length_c   1.000
_cell.angle_alpha   90.00
_cell.angle_beta   90.00
_cell.angle_gamma   90.00
#
_symmetry.space_group_name_H-M   'P 1'
#
loop_
_entity.id
_entity.type
_entity.pdbx_description
1 polymer ?
#
loop_
_entity_poly.entity_id
_entity_poly.type
_entity_poly.pdbx_seq_one_letter_code
_entity_poly.pdbx_strand_id
1 'polypeptide(L)' 'MLGSMMKKELLISDLIAHAGKYHADTEIVSRETDGSLDTTTWAEVETAARRLASALGTLGLSMGDRVATLA' A
#
# COMPACT_ATOMS: atom_id res chain seq x y z
N MET A 1 20.63 18.37 -25.22
CA MET A 1 20.48 16.92 -25.39
C MET A 1 20.05 16.33 -24.04
N LEU A 2 19.04 15.46 -24.00
CA LEU A 2 18.59 14.80 -22.76
C LEU A 2 19.29 13.45 -22.61
N GLY A 3 19.45 12.96 -21.37
CA GLY A 3 20.07 11.65 -21.09
C GLY A 3 19.20 10.46 -21.48
N SER A 4 19.83 9.35 -21.89
CA SER A 4 19.19 8.10 -22.33
C SER A 4 18.93 7.11 -21.18
N MET A 5 18.61 7.62 -20.00
CA MET A 5 18.32 6.79 -18.83
C MET A 5 16.85 6.38 -18.78
N MET A 6 16.55 5.31 -18.05
CA MET A 6 15.17 4.95 -17.73
C MET A 6 14.47 6.10 -17.02
N LYS A 7 13.24 6.41 -17.46
CA LYS A 7 12.38 7.40 -16.83
C LYS A 7 11.25 6.67 -16.13
N LYS A 8 11.24 6.75 -14.80
CA LYS A 8 10.17 6.23 -13.96
C LYS A 8 9.82 7.28 -12.92
N GLU A 9 8.54 7.50 -12.70
CA GLU A 9 8.05 8.36 -11.63
C GLU A 9 8.31 7.70 -10.27
N LEU A 10 8.54 8.52 -9.24
CA LEU A 10 8.77 8.04 -7.87
C LEU A 10 7.42 7.98 -7.15
N LEU A 11 6.78 6.81 -7.18
CA LEU A 11 5.46 6.61 -6.61
C LEU A 11 5.54 5.88 -5.26
N ILE A 12 4.71 6.28 -4.29
CA ILE A 12 4.59 5.56 -3.01
C ILE A 12 4.13 4.11 -3.23
N SER A 13 3.29 3.88 -4.24
CA SER A 13 2.84 2.53 -4.63
C SER A 13 3.97 1.60 -5.05
N ASP A 14 5.10 2.13 -5.52
CA ASP A 14 6.27 1.31 -5.86
C ASP A 14 6.93 0.72 -4.60
N LEU A 15 6.85 1.40 -3.46
CA LEU A 15 7.42 0.92 -2.20
C LEU A 15 6.68 -0.31 -1.69
N ILE A 16 5.33 -0.24 -1.63
CA ILE A 16 4.53 -1.38 -1.17
C ILE A 16 4.60 -2.54 -2.17
N ALA A 17 4.66 -2.27 -3.47
CA ALA A 17 4.86 -3.30 -4.48
C ALA A 17 6.24 -3.99 -4.36
N HIS A 18 7.29 -3.23 -4.03
CA HIS A 18 8.61 -3.81 -3.76
C HIS A 18 8.59 -4.68 -2.50
N ALA A 19 7.98 -4.20 -1.41
CA ALA A 19 7.86 -4.95 -0.16
C ALA A 19 7.08 -6.26 -0.36
N GLY A 20 5.90 -6.21 -0.98
CA GLY A 20 5.10 -7.40 -1.26
C GLY A 20 5.80 -8.41 -2.20
N LYS A 21 6.73 -7.96 -3.05
CA LYS A 21 7.47 -8.83 -3.97
C LYS A 21 8.72 -9.46 -3.36
N TYR A 22 9.53 -8.68 -2.65
CA TYR A 22 10.86 -9.11 -2.20
C TYR A 22 10.95 -9.37 -0.69
N HIS A 23 9.96 -8.90 0.07
CA HIS A 23 9.84 -9.10 1.52
C HIS A 23 8.49 -9.72 1.87
N ALA A 24 7.92 -10.48 0.93
CA ALA A 24 6.56 -11.03 0.96
C ALA A 24 6.20 -11.64 2.32
N ASP A 25 7.04 -12.54 2.83
CA ASP A 25 6.80 -13.32 4.05
C ASP A 25 7.32 -12.65 5.33
N THR A 26 7.85 -11.43 5.23
CA THR A 26 8.30 -10.69 6.42
C THR A 26 7.08 -10.25 7.23
N GLU A 27 7.08 -10.67 8.49
CA GLU A 27 5.97 -10.51 9.42
C GLU A 27 5.76 -9.06 9.84
N ILE A 28 4.49 -8.68 10.01
CA ILE A 28 4.01 -7.43 10.59
C ILE A 28 3.04 -7.80 11.70
N VAL A 29 3.38 -7.45 12.94
CA VAL A 29 2.53 -7.68 14.12
C VAL A 29 1.87 -6.37 14.51
N SER A 30 0.54 -6.36 14.54
CA SER A 30 -0.30 -5.23 14.95
C SER A 30 -0.95 -5.51 16.31
N ARG A 31 -1.06 -4.48 17.14
CA ARG A 31 -1.85 -4.55 18.38
C ARG A 31 -3.14 -3.79 18.20
N GLU A 32 -4.24 -4.51 18.25
CA GLU A 32 -5.57 -3.96 17.98
C GLU A 32 -6.15 -3.23 19.20
N THR A 33 -7.20 -2.45 18.97
CA THR A 33 -7.85 -1.62 19.99
C THR A 33 -8.46 -2.43 21.14
N ASP A 34 -8.83 -3.69 20.91
CA ASP A 34 -9.30 -4.63 21.92
C ASP A 34 -8.15 -5.30 22.71
N GLY A 35 -6.90 -4.99 22.35
CA GLY A 35 -5.68 -5.51 22.95
C GLY A 35 -5.19 -6.84 22.37
N SER A 36 -5.90 -7.41 21.38
CA SER A 36 -5.44 -8.59 20.64
C SER A 36 -4.23 -8.27 19.76
N LEU A 37 -3.49 -9.32 19.40
CA LEU A 37 -2.38 -9.22 18.45
C LEU A 37 -2.82 -9.87 17.15
N ASP A 38 -2.80 -9.11 16.06
CA ASP A 38 -2.97 -9.61 14.71
C ASP A 38 -1.61 -9.70 14.03
N THR A 39 -1.41 -10.73 13.22
CA THR A 39 -0.14 -11.00 12.53
C THR A 39 -0.40 -11.20 11.05
N THR A 40 0.26 -10.38 10.24
CA THR A 40 0.15 -10.39 8.78
C THR A 40 1.54 -10.31 8.15
N THR A 41 1.61 -10.22 6.82
CA THR A 41 2.87 -10.12 6.06
C THR A 41 2.81 -8.99 5.03
N TRP A 42 3.95 -8.57 4.47
CA TRP A 42 3.96 -7.54 3.42
C TRP A 42 3.18 -7.95 2.17
N ALA A 43 3.13 -9.24 1.82
CA ALA A 43 2.32 -9.71 0.70
C ALA A 43 0.82 -9.50 0.91
N GLU A 44 0.35 -9.75 2.13
CA GLU A 44 -1.06 -9.57 2.52
C GLU A 44 -1.42 -8.08 2.60
N VAL A 45 -0.56 -7.26 3.20
CA VAL A 45 -0.75 -5.80 3.27
C VAL A 45 -0.77 -5.18 1.87
N GLU A 46 0.11 -5.60 0.97
CA GLU A 46 0.12 -5.13 -0.41
C GLU A 46 -1.19 -5.46 -1.14
N THR A 47 -1.65 -6.70 -0.98
CA THR A 47 -2.91 -7.17 -1.58
C THR A 47 -4.10 -6.40 -1.03
N ALA A 48 -4.14 -6.17 0.29
CA ALA A 48 -5.17 -5.40 0.96
C ALA A 48 -5.17 -3.93 0.50
N ALA A 49 -4.00 -3.30 0.38
CA ALA A 49 -3.86 -1.93 -0.10
C ALA A 49 -4.40 -1.78 -1.54
N ARG A 50 -4.11 -2.74 -2.44
CA ARG A 50 -4.68 -2.74 -3.80
C ARG A 50 -6.19 -2.89 -3.80
N ARG A 51 -6.74 -3.79 -2.97
CA ARG A 51 -8.19 -3.98 -2.84
C ARG A 51 -8.88 -2.72 -2.33
N LEU A 52 -8.32 -2.06 -1.32
CA LEU A 52 -8.83 -0.79 -0.80
C LEU A 52 -8.81 0.30 -1.87
N ALA A 53 -7.70 0.44 -2.61
CA ALA A 53 -7.62 1.42 -3.70
C ALA A 53 -8.69 1.18 -4.79
N SER A 54 -8.94 -0.07 -5.16
CA SER A 54 -10.02 -0.43 -6.10
C SER A 54 -11.40 -0.10 -5.55
N ALA A 55 -11.64 -0.37 -4.26
CA ALA A 55 -12.91 -0.07 -3.61
C ALA A 55 -13.17 1.44 -3.55
N LEU A 56 -12.15 2.25 -3.20
CA LEU A 56 -12.24 3.71 -3.21
C LEU A 56 -12.59 4.26 -4.61
N GLY A 57 -12.00 3.70 -5.67
CA GLY A 57 -12.38 4.05 -7.05
C GLY A 57 -13.85 3.73 -7.36
N THR A 58 -14.37 2.62 -6.84
CA THR A 58 -15.78 2.23 -7.01
C THR A 58 -16.73 3.13 -6.22
N LEU A 59 -16.27 3.70 -5.10
CA LEU A 59 -17.01 4.70 -4.33
C LEU A 59 -17.03 6.10 -4.97
N GLY A 60 -16.37 6.28 -6.12
CA GLY A 60 -16.44 7.50 -6.93
C GLY A 60 -15.39 8.55 -6.59
N LEU A 61 -14.35 8.20 -5.81
CA LEU A 61 -13.25 9.12 -5.53
C LEU A 61 -12.45 9.42 -6.81
N SER A 62 -12.06 10.68 -6.95
CA SER A 62 -11.27 11.20 -8.06
C SER A 62 -9.84 11.53 -7.63
N MET A 63 -8.95 11.70 -8.61
CA MET A 63 -7.58 12.12 -8.35
C MET A 63 -7.56 13.48 -7.64
N GLY A 64 -6.86 13.56 -6.50
CA GLY A 64 -6.78 14.75 -5.67
C GLY A 64 -7.85 14.84 -4.56
N ASP A 65 -8.79 13.90 -4.50
CA ASP A 65 -9.71 13.80 -3.36
C ASP A 65 -8.99 13.39 -2.08
N ARG A 66 -9.54 13.83 -0.94
CA ARG A 66 -8.95 13.57 0.38
C ARG A 66 -9.59 12.33 1.00
N VAL A 67 -8.74 11.44 1.52
CA VAL A 67 -9.16 10.28 2.32
C VAL A 67 -8.64 10.50 3.74
N ALA A 68 -9.55 10.64 4.71
CA ALA A 68 -9.20 10.91 6.10
C ALA A 68 -9.14 9.61 6.93
N THR A 69 -8.24 9.57 7.90
CA THR A 69 -8.12 8.50 8.89
C THR A 69 -8.13 9.12 10.29
N LEU A 70 -8.84 8.51 11.23
CA LEU A 70 -8.74 8.79 12.67
C LEU A 70 -8.25 7.51 13.32
N ALA A 71 -7.07 7.57 13.94
CA ALA A 71 -6.38 6.44 14.54
C ALA A 71 -6.16 6.70 16.03
#